data_AF-A0A497H992-F1
#
_entry.id   AF-A0A497H992-F1
#
_cell.length_a   1.000
_cell.length_b   1.000
_cell.length_c   1.000
_cell.angle_alpha   90.00
_cell.angle_beta   90.00
_cell.angle_gamma   90.00
#
_symmetry.space_group_name_H-M   'P 1'
#
loop_
_entity.id
_entity.type
_entity.pdbx_description
1 polymer ?
#
loop_
_entity_poly.entity_id
_entity_poly.type
_entity_poly.pdbx_seq_one_letter_code
_entity_poly.pdbx_strand_id
1 'polypeptide(L)'
;MSWELLLGLALIIVLSSSTGLYAVGYLDSDGDGVVDNQDAFPYDLLESKDSDGDGVGDNTDAFPYDSKEQYDSDGDGIGDNEDAFPNNPMENKDSDGDGVGDYADDFPYDPAASKDIDRDGYPDEWNELWDPTEDTTNLTLDVFPNDPSEWKDSDGDGVGDNSDKFPTDPAASIDSDDDGHPDFWNKGMNQTDSTTNLTLDVFPKDPSEWSDSDRDGVGDNSDVFPHNPDRWRDPSVLPTEIILDRTIQLSDISNGRDITYDGTYYYIIDYNVSNGIGRVFRFYSDFSFTGVVWNFTQYIEYPTGITYYDNHIYIIGRKHEEAGSHIFKFSMDGKLELSSNISPYISYARAITRSNDHLYICDSKSGKKSIHVFDASTLTHIDTIDISHYPSDIIVCEEGNWYLINDHSIDVTSLYLHKLGNNKMIWSKSFVPQKIEFVNDNIIGLSGNTIYIYKLF
;
A
#
# COMPACT_ATOMS: atom_id res chain seq x y z
N MET A 1 -25.18 23.76 -78.50
CA MET A 1 -25.91 22.65 -79.12
C MET A 1 -25.71 22.74 -80.63
N SER A 2 -25.10 21.72 -81.22
CA SER A 2 -25.49 21.09 -82.51
C SER A 2 -25.68 21.91 -83.81
N TRP A 3 -25.19 21.32 -84.92
CA TRP A 3 -25.44 21.61 -86.36
C TRP A 3 -24.73 22.89 -86.89
N GLU A 4 -24.21 23.02 -88.12
CA GLU A 4 -24.36 22.29 -89.38
C GLU A 4 -23.23 22.67 -90.38
N LEU A 5 -23.06 21.87 -91.44
CA LEU A 5 -22.18 22.04 -92.61
C LEU A 5 -22.52 23.27 -93.49
N LEU A 6 -21.53 23.87 -94.18
CA LEU A 6 -21.39 23.95 -95.66
C LEU A 6 -20.49 25.10 -96.17
N LEU A 7 -19.59 24.72 -97.09
CA LEU A 7 -19.12 25.39 -98.32
C LEU A 7 -18.12 26.57 -98.27
N GLY A 8 -16.99 26.33 -98.94
CA GLY A 8 -16.52 27.20 -100.02
C GLY A 8 -15.00 27.35 -100.10
N LEU A 9 -14.36 26.81 -101.14
CA LEU A 9 -13.80 27.64 -102.23
C LEU A 9 -12.98 26.84 -103.25
N ALA A 10 -12.99 27.39 -104.45
CA ALA A 10 -12.69 26.80 -105.75
C ALA A 10 -11.21 26.48 -105.98
N LEU A 11 -10.95 25.32 -106.60
CA LEU A 11 -9.69 25.02 -107.25
C LEU A 11 -9.77 25.46 -108.72
N ILE A 12 -9.18 26.62 -109.03
CA ILE A 12 -8.90 27.07 -110.40
C ILE A 12 -7.46 26.64 -110.70
N ILE A 13 -7.28 25.75 -111.68
CA ILE A 13 -5.96 25.44 -112.25
C ILE A 13 -5.85 26.20 -113.57
N VAL A 14 -4.98 27.22 -113.59
CA VAL A 14 -4.44 27.83 -114.82
C VAL A 14 -2.98 27.42 -114.94
N LEU A 15 -2.62 26.82 -116.07
CA LEU A 15 -1.24 26.52 -116.46
C LEU A 15 -0.65 27.73 -117.21
N SER A 16 0.43 28.34 -116.71
CA SER A 16 1.41 29.06 -117.54
C SER A 16 2.72 29.39 -116.82
N SER A 17 3.81 28.84 -117.36
CA SER A 17 5.19 29.35 -117.50
C SER A 17 5.90 30.16 -116.39
N SER A 18 7.06 29.62 -116.03
CA SER A 18 8.32 30.27 -115.63
C SER A 18 8.47 30.82 -114.20
N THR A 19 9.69 30.65 -113.71
CA THR A 19 10.29 31.08 -112.43
C THR A 19 9.98 30.21 -111.22
N GLY A 20 11.06 29.72 -110.59
CA GLY A 20 11.05 28.80 -109.47
C GLY A 20 10.13 29.28 -108.35
N LEU A 21 9.16 28.44 -108.04
CA LEU A 21 8.55 28.44 -106.73
C LEU A 21 9.44 27.53 -105.90
N TYR A 22 10.31 28.12 -105.08
CA TYR A 22 10.74 27.45 -103.87
C TYR A 22 9.43 27.07 -103.17
N ALA A 23 9.01 25.82 -103.30
CA ALA A 23 8.25 25.24 -102.23
C ALA A 23 9.17 25.45 -101.03
N VAL A 24 8.83 26.42 -100.17
CA VAL A 24 9.23 26.34 -98.78
C VAL A 24 8.43 25.14 -98.29
N GLY A 25 8.86 23.95 -98.73
CA GLY A 25 8.52 22.71 -98.08
C GLY A 25 9.10 22.93 -96.72
N TYR A 26 8.21 23.17 -95.77
CA TYR A 26 8.57 23.13 -94.38
C TYR A 26 9.25 21.77 -94.21
N LEU A 27 10.57 21.81 -94.04
CA LEU A 27 11.37 20.62 -93.87
C LEU A 27 10.88 19.98 -92.57
N ASP A 28 10.70 18.67 -92.62
CA ASP A 28 10.26 17.82 -91.52
C ASP A 28 11.20 16.62 -91.61
N SER A 29 12.31 16.74 -90.88
CA SER A 29 13.52 15.97 -91.08
C SER A 29 13.42 14.55 -90.47
N ASP A 30 12.61 14.35 -89.45
CA ASP A 30 12.32 13.04 -88.85
C ASP A 30 10.94 12.48 -89.22
N GLY A 31 9.99 13.31 -89.68
CA GLY A 31 8.67 12.89 -90.14
C GLY A 31 7.63 12.73 -89.04
N ASP A 32 7.79 13.41 -87.89
CA ASP A 32 6.83 13.34 -86.77
C ASP A 32 5.57 14.21 -87.01
N GLY A 33 5.60 15.07 -88.02
CA GLY A 33 4.51 15.96 -88.42
C GLY A 33 4.61 17.39 -87.89
N VAL A 34 5.65 17.71 -87.12
CA VAL A 34 6.12 19.06 -86.79
C VAL A 34 7.23 19.44 -87.77
N VAL A 35 7.33 20.71 -88.12
CA VAL A 35 8.30 21.17 -89.12
C VAL A 35 9.54 21.69 -88.43
N ASP A 36 10.74 21.45 -88.98
CA ASP A 36 12.06 21.70 -88.39
C ASP A 36 12.23 23.09 -87.73
N ASN A 37 11.48 24.12 -88.19
CA ASN A 37 11.57 25.48 -87.63
C ASN A 37 10.62 25.75 -86.44
N GLN A 38 9.76 24.81 -86.12
CA GLN A 38 8.82 24.79 -84.98
C GLN A 38 9.04 23.57 -84.08
N ASP A 39 9.98 22.72 -84.45
CA ASP A 39 10.35 21.49 -83.76
C ASP A 39 11.58 21.75 -82.89
N ALA A 40 11.48 21.46 -81.59
CA ALA A 40 12.61 21.54 -80.67
C ALA A 40 13.66 20.44 -80.92
N PHE A 41 13.25 19.30 -81.48
CA PHE A 41 14.11 18.15 -81.80
C PHE A 41 13.93 17.66 -83.25
N PRO A 42 14.37 18.43 -84.27
CA PRO A 42 14.10 18.16 -85.69
C PRO A 42 14.62 16.84 -86.29
N TYR A 43 15.24 15.98 -85.48
CA TYR A 43 15.78 14.70 -85.92
C TYR A 43 15.35 13.54 -85.02
N ASP A 44 14.42 13.76 -84.08
CA ASP A 44 13.86 12.75 -83.19
C ASP A 44 12.35 12.60 -83.40
N LEU A 45 11.97 11.52 -84.10
CA LEU A 45 10.58 11.20 -84.41
C LEU A 45 9.64 11.13 -83.18
N LEU A 46 10.18 10.97 -81.96
CA LEU A 46 9.39 10.83 -80.75
C LEU A 46 9.28 12.13 -79.93
N GLU A 47 9.96 13.20 -80.31
CA GLU A 47 10.00 14.44 -79.54
C GLU A 47 9.85 15.65 -80.44
N SER A 48 9.01 16.62 -80.05
CA SER A 48 8.88 17.87 -80.80
C SER A 48 8.72 19.14 -79.95
N LYS A 49 8.65 18.99 -78.63
CA LYS A 49 8.55 20.10 -77.68
C LYS A 49 9.57 19.95 -76.57
N ASP A 50 10.06 21.09 -76.12
CA ASP A 50 10.92 21.28 -74.95
C ASP A 50 10.34 22.50 -74.22
N SER A 51 9.40 22.24 -73.32
CA SER A 51 8.52 23.25 -72.75
C SER A 51 9.23 24.16 -71.73
N ASP A 52 10.33 23.72 -71.13
CA ASP A 52 11.14 24.50 -70.19
C ASP A 52 12.56 24.84 -70.69
N GLY A 53 13.00 24.25 -71.80
CA GLY A 53 14.21 24.62 -72.52
C GLY A 53 15.48 23.97 -71.96
N ASP A 54 15.38 22.81 -71.32
CA ASP A 54 16.51 22.13 -70.68
C ASP A 54 17.24 21.13 -71.60
N GLY A 55 16.66 20.86 -72.77
CA GLY A 55 17.21 19.99 -73.80
C GLY A 55 16.74 18.52 -73.75
N VAL A 56 15.80 18.17 -72.87
CA VAL A 56 15.04 16.90 -72.91
C VAL A 56 13.64 17.17 -73.46
N GLY A 57 13.10 16.24 -74.26
CA GLY A 57 11.80 16.45 -74.89
C GLY A 57 10.63 16.13 -73.96
N ASP A 58 9.54 16.89 -74.08
CA ASP A 58 8.33 16.78 -73.23
C ASP A 58 7.80 15.34 -73.08
N ASN A 59 8.02 14.42 -74.05
CA ASN A 59 7.48 13.06 -73.96
C ASN A 59 8.37 12.11 -73.13
N THR A 60 9.65 12.42 -72.97
CA THR A 60 10.64 11.64 -72.20
C THR A 60 11.04 12.29 -70.89
N ASP A 61 10.82 13.60 -70.76
CA ASP A 61 11.00 14.36 -69.54
C ASP A 61 9.91 14.03 -68.51
N ALA A 62 10.33 13.63 -67.30
CA ALA A 62 9.42 13.40 -66.18
C ALA A 62 8.79 14.71 -65.65
N PHE A 63 9.47 15.85 -65.84
CA PHE A 63 9.04 17.17 -65.39
C PHE A 63 9.10 18.22 -66.52
N PRO A 64 8.24 18.14 -67.56
CA PRO A 64 8.30 18.99 -68.77
C PRO A 64 8.18 20.52 -68.58
N TYR A 65 8.01 20.99 -67.35
CA TYR A 65 7.86 22.41 -67.04
C TYR A 65 8.86 22.89 -65.98
N ASP A 66 9.82 22.06 -65.56
CA ASP A 66 10.89 22.41 -64.65
C ASP A 66 12.26 22.03 -65.21
N SER A 67 12.93 23.04 -65.79
CA SER A 67 14.24 22.90 -66.43
C SER A 67 15.40 22.41 -65.53
N LYS A 68 15.12 22.16 -64.25
CA LYS A 68 16.08 21.62 -63.28
C LYS A 68 15.86 20.13 -63.01
N GLU A 69 14.79 19.53 -63.48
CA GLU A 69 14.43 18.14 -63.20
C GLU A 69 14.08 17.41 -64.49
N GLN A 70 14.65 16.23 -64.69
CA GLN A 70 14.45 15.44 -65.91
C GLN A 70 14.00 14.01 -65.61
N TYR A 71 14.26 13.53 -64.39
CA TYR A 71 14.11 12.13 -63.99
C TYR A 71 13.34 12.06 -62.67
N ASP A 72 12.51 11.03 -62.56
CA ASP A 72 11.79 10.60 -61.35
C ASP A 72 12.03 9.09 -61.24
N SER A 73 13.18 8.72 -60.65
CA SER A 73 13.73 7.37 -60.73
C SER A 73 12.90 6.35 -59.94
N ASP A 74 12.16 6.76 -58.92
CA ASP A 74 11.30 5.89 -58.13
C ASP A 74 9.78 6.15 -58.28
N GLY A 75 9.39 7.23 -58.96
CA GLY A 75 8.01 7.52 -59.29
C GLY A 75 7.22 8.15 -58.16
N ASP A 76 7.87 8.81 -57.19
CA ASP A 76 7.19 9.48 -56.07
C ASP A 76 6.66 10.88 -56.44
N GLY A 77 7.08 11.41 -57.58
CA GLY A 77 6.68 12.71 -58.13
C GLY A 77 7.54 13.89 -57.68
N ILE A 78 8.67 13.65 -57.00
CA ILE A 78 9.77 14.59 -56.76
C ILE A 78 10.90 14.28 -57.75
N GLY A 79 11.54 15.31 -58.31
CA GLY A 79 12.61 15.10 -59.28
C GLY A 79 13.91 14.66 -58.62
N ASP A 80 14.68 13.82 -59.30
CA ASP A 80 15.93 13.22 -58.80
C ASP A 80 16.96 14.25 -58.27
N ASN A 81 16.93 15.52 -58.72
CA ASN A 81 17.86 16.54 -58.21
C ASN A 81 17.36 17.23 -56.92
N GLU A 82 16.07 17.22 -56.63
CA GLU A 82 15.46 17.72 -55.39
C GLU A 82 15.31 16.60 -54.35
N ASP A 83 15.13 15.36 -54.80
CA ASP A 83 14.95 14.18 -53.95
C ASP A 83 16.26 13.76 -53.24
N ALA A 84 16.24 13.74 -51.91
CA ALA A 84 17.35 13.24 -51.10
C ALA A 84 17.59 11.72 -51.26
N PHE A 85 16.56 10.96 -51.64
CA PHE A 85 16.60 9.51 -51.85
C PHE A 85 15.96 9.09 -53.19
N PRO A 86 16.56 9.41 -54.36
CA PRO A 86 15.96 9.22 -55.70
C PRO A 86 15.58 7.79 -56.12
N ASN A 87 15.79 6.79 -55.26
CA ASN A 87 15.48 5.39 -55.55
C ASN A 87 14.56 4.77 -54.50
N ASN A 88 13.99 5.57 -53.60
CA ASN A 88 13.11 5.13 -52.53
C ASN A 88 11.83 5.95 -52.48
N PRO A 89 10.70 5.46 -53.05
CA PRO A 89 9.52 6.28 -53.24
C PRO A 89 8.75 6.62 -51.95
N MET A 90 9.25 6.17 -50.80
CA MET A 90 8.68 6.47 -49.48
C MET A 90 9.47 7.57 -48.73
N GLU A 91 10.65 7.95 -49.22
CA GLU A 91 11.54 8.92 -48.58
C GLU A 91 11.99 9.94 -49.61
N ASN A 92 11.79 11.23 -49.34
CA ASN A 92 12.28 12.30 -50.22
C ASN A 92 12.97 13.46 -49.51
N LYS A 93 13.11 13.36 -48.18
CA LYS A 93 13.71 14.40 -47.35
C LYS A 93 14.65 13.79 -46.35
N ASP A 94 15.73 14.51 -46.12
CA ASP A 94 16.74 14.30 -45.10
C ASP A 94 16.99 15.67 -44.47
N SER A 95 16.17 16.00 -43.48
CA SER A 95 16.04 17.37 -42.96
C SER A 95 17.27 17.81 -42.16
N ASP A 96 18.04 16.89 -41.60
CA ASP A 96 19.28 17.18 -40.87
C ASP A 96 20.56 16.71 -41.59
N GLY A 97 20.44 15.92 -42.64
CA GLY A 97 21.53 15.51 -43.50
C GLY A 97 22.34 14.33 -42.95
N ASP A 98 21.75 13.49 -42.10
CA ASP A 98 22.42 12.33 -41.50
C ASP A 98 22.44 11.08 -42.41
N GLY A 99 21.68 11.12 -43.51
CA GLY A 99 21.56 10.06 -44.50
C GLY A 99 20.44 9.05 -44.24
N VAL A 100 19.60 9.27 -43.23
CA VAL A 100 18.34 8.57 -42.96
C VAL A 100 17.19 9.50 -43.38
N GLY A 101 16.18 8.94 -44.05
CA GLY A 101 15.06 9.75 -44.52
C GLY A 101 14.11 10.12 -43.38
N ASP A 102 13.52 11.32 -43.44
CA ASP A 102 12.63 11.89 -42.42
C ASP A 102 11.50 10.93 -41.97
N TYR A 103 11.07 9.99 -42.80
CA TYR A 103 10.01 9.03 -42.44
C TYR A 103 10.53 7.80 -41.69
N ALA A 104 11.79 7.41 -41.90
CA ALA A 104 12.47 6.32 -41.21
C ALA A 104 13.30 6.79 -39.99
N ASP A 105 13.51 8.09 -39.88
CA ASP A 105 14.27 8.75 -38.82
C ASP A 105 13.36 9.11 -37.63
N ASP A 106 13.68 8.59 -36.45
CA ASP A 106 12.97 8.93 -35.21
C ASP A 106 13.34 10.33 -34.66
N PHE A 107 14.47 10.91 -35.10
CA PHE A 107 14.94 12.26 -34.77
C PHE A 107 15.26 13.10 -36.03
N PRO A 108 14.28 13.38 -36.91
CA PRO A 108 14.47 13.93 -38.26
C PRO A 108 15.04 15.37 -38.34
N TYR A 109 15.42 15.95 -37.21
CA TYR A 109 15.96 17.31 -37.15
C TYR A 109 17.26 17.38 -36.33
N ASP A 110 17.81 16.23 -35.91
CA ASP A 110 19.03 16.14 -35.12
C ASP A 110 19.97 15.07 -35.70
N PRO A 111 21.03 15.49 -36.43
CA PRO A 111 21.84 14.56 -37.22
C PRO A 111 22.68 13.61 -36.37
N ALA A 112 22.63 13.74 -35.05
CA ALA A 112 23.36 12.94 -34.11
C ALA A 112 22.84 11.49 -34.02
N ALA A 113 21.54 11.26 -34.22
CA ALA A 113 20.93 9.95 -34.03
C ALA A 113 19.67 9.80 -34.88
N SER A 114 19.33 8.57 -35.27
CA SER A 114 18.09 8.31 -36.04
C SER A 114 17.19 7.20 -35.50
N LYS A 115 17.52 6.59 -34.35
CA LYS A 115 16.85 5.38 -33.82
C LYS A 115 16.32 5.57 -32.40
N ASP A 116 15.04 5.28 -32.21
CA ASP A 116 14.33 5.22 -30.93
C ASP A 116 13.30 4.07 -30.99
N ILE A 117 13.76 2.86 -30.68
CA ILE A 117 12.98 1.64 -30.89
C ILE A 117 11.76 1.52 -29.97
N ASP A 118 11.81 2.06 -28.76
CA ASP A 118 10.71 1.99 -27.79
C ASP A 118 9.90 3.28 -27.66
N ARG A 119 10.35 4.35 -28.31
CA ARG A 119 9.66 5.62 -28.52
C ARG A 119 9.50 6.44 -27.25
N ASP A 120 10.51 6.41 -26.39
CA ASP A 120 10.56 7.23 -25.19
C ASP A 120 11.15 8.63 -25.43
N GLY A 121 11.70 8.87 -26.62
CA GLY A 121 12.29 10.12 -27.06
C GLY A 121 13.79 10.24 -26.79
N TYR A 122 14.46 9.15 -26.39
CA TYR A 122 15.90 9.09 -26.20
C TYR A 122 16.54 8.18 -27.26
N PRO A 123 17.66 8.59 -27.88
CA PRO A 123 18.28 7.80 -28.94
C PRO A 123 18.97 6.54 -28.42
N ASP A 124 18.71 5.40 -29.07
CA ASP A 124 19.33 4.10 -28.77
C ASP A 124 20.85 4.08 -29.04
N GLU A 125 21.26 4.80 -30.09
CA GLU A 125 22.65 4.91 -30.53
C GLU A 125 22.90 6.20 -31.31
N TRP A 126 24.15 6.68 -31.27
CA TRP A 126 24.60 7.77 -32.14
C TRP A 126 24.88 7.24 -33.55
N ASN A 127 24.64 8.07 -34.55
CA ASN A 127 24.98 7.81 -35.94
C ASN A 127 26.50 7.63 -36.13
N GLU A 128 26.92 6.73 -37.02
CA GLU A 128 28.33 6.33 -37.16
C GLU A 128 29.30 7.49 -37.47
N LEU A 129 28.81 8.55 -38.11
CA LEU A 129 29.61 9.72 -38.50
C LEU A 129 29.54 10.86 -37.48
N TRP A 130 28.76 10.69 -36.40
CA TRP A 130 28.67 11.67 -35.33
C TRP A 130 29.86 11.55 -34.38
N ASP A 131 30.45 12.70 -34.01
CA ASP A 131 31.49 12.77 -32.98
C ASP A 131 30.88 13.33 -31.69
N PRO A 132 30.66 12.49 -30.65
CA PRO A 132 30.09 12.93 -29.39
C PRO A 132 30.95 13.95 -28.63
N THR A 133 32.21 14.16 -29.04
CA THR A 133 33.11 15.13 -28.41
C THR A 133 32.97 16.54 -28.99
N GLU A 134 32.37 16.66 -30.17
CA GLU A 134 31.99 17.95 -30.79
C GLU A 134 30.49 18.24 -30.63
N ASP A 135 29.85 17.52 -29.71
CA ASP A 135 28.42 17.49 -29.55
C ASP A 135 27.82 18.86 -29.22
N THR A 136 26.84 19.25 -30.03
CA THR A 136 25.99 20.44 -29.83
C THR A 136 24.51 20.09 -29.68
N THR A 137 24.16 18.80 -29.77
CA THR A 137 22.83 18.31 -29.44
C THR A 137 22.62 18.31 -27.91
N ASN A 138 21.36 18.37 -27.49
CA ASN A 138 20.95 18.21 -26.11
C ASN A 138 20.33 16.82 -25.86
N LEU A 139 20.52 15.89 -26.80
CA LEU A 139 20.09 14.50 -26.67
C LEU A 139 20.95 13.77 -25.64
N THR A 140 20.42 12.67 -25.10
CA THR A 140 21.10 11.77 -24.16
C THR A 140 20.82 10.36 -24.63
N LEU A 141 21.85 9.52 -24.76
CA LEU A 141 21.65 8.13 -25.15
C LEU A 141 20.78 7.38 -24.16
N ASP A 142 19.92 6.53 -24.70
CA ASP A 142 19.18 5.51 -23.97
C ASP A 142 20.09 4.32 -23.62
N VAL A 143 20.17 4.02 -22.33
CA VAL A 143 20.91 2.86 -21.80
C VAL A 143 20.05 1.59 -21.77
N PHE A 144 18.72 1.69 -21.83
CA PHE A 144 17.78 0.59 -21.96
C PHE A 144 16.87 0.71 -23.20
N PRO A 145 17.43 0.46 -24.42
CA PRO A 145 16.74 0.53 -25.73
C PRO A 145 15.50 -0.35 -25.94
N ASN A 146 14.84 -0.89 -24.93
CA ASN A 146 13.60 -1.66 -25.11
C ASN A 146 12.63 -1.42 -23.95
N ASP A 147 12.95 -0.52 -23.03
CA ASP A 147 12.12 -0.17 -21.90
C ASP A 147 11.78 1.32 -21.95
N PRO A 148 10.60 1.70 -22.47
CA PRO A 148 10.25 3.10 -22.66
C PRO A 148 9.98 3.86 -21.36
N SER A 149 10.21 3.22 -20.21
CA SER A 149 10.16 3.84 -18.90
C SER A 149 11.53 4.06 -18.26
N GLU A 150 12.63 3.65 -18.90
CA GLU A 150 13.98 3.73 -18.39
C GLU A 150 14.97 4.12 -19.48
N TRP A 151 15.51 5.34 -19.46
CA TRP A 151 16.51 5.77 -20.46
C TRP A 151 17.93 5.93 -19.90
N LYS A 152 18.06 5.96 -18.57
CA LYS A 152 19.28 6.41 -17.89
C LYS A 152 19.63 5.50 -16.73
N ASP A 153 20.91 5.18 -16.62
CA ASP A 153 21.52 4.44 -15.52
C ASP A 153 22.71 5.27 -15.00
N SER A 154 22.48 6.02 -13.93
CA SER A 154 23.44 7.01 -13.44
C SER A 154 24.67 6.40 -12.77
N ASP A 155 24.56 5.22 -12.20
CA ASP A 155 25.63 4.57 -11.46
C ASP A 155 26.16 3.28 -12.10
N GLY A 156 25.48 2.79 -13.13
CA GLY A 156 25.91 1.66 -13.95
C GLY A 156 25.63 0.31 -13.30
N ASP A 157 24.65 0.21 -12.41
CA ASP A 157 24.30 -1.05 -11.75
C ASP A 157 23.38 -1.95 -12.60
N GLY A 158 22.84 -1.41 -13.70
CA GLY A 158 21.95 -2.10 -14.63
C GLY A 158 20.46 -2.01 -14.30
N VAL A 159 20.07 -1.16 -13.34
CA VAL A 159 18.69 -0.76 -13.07
C VAL A 159 18.52 0.70 -13.50
N GLY A 160 17.44 0.99 -14.23
CA GLY A 160 17.21 2.36 -14.69
C GLY A 160 16.83 3.30 -13.55
N ASP A 161 17.26 4.56 -13.65
CA ASP A 161 17.08 5.62 -12.65
C ASP A 161 15.63 5.78 -12.16
N ASN A 162 14.61 5.47 -12.97
CA ASN A 162 13.21 5.66 -12.58
C ASN A 162 12.70 4.52 -11.68
N SER A 163 13.24 3.32 -11.84
CA SER A 163 12.95 2.14 -11.02
C SER A 163 13.92 1.98 -9.86
N ASP A 164 15.13 2.51 -10.00
CA ASP A 164 16.18 2.45 -8.99
C ASP A 164 15.85 3.37 -7.80
N LYS A 165 15.80 2.78 -6.61
CA LYS A 165 15.58 3.52 -5.35
C LYS A 165 16.82 4.27 -4.88
N PHE A 166 18.00 3.89 -5.37
CA PHE A 166 19.27 4.53 -5.07
C PHE A 166 20.05 4.84 -6.37
N PRO A 167 19.53 5.72 -7.25
CA PRO A 167 20.01 5.95 -8.62
C PRO A 167 21.36 6.67 -8.70
N THR A 168 22.19 6.62 -7.67
CA THR A 168 23.56 7.16 -7.67
C THR A 168 24.52 6.27 -6.87
N ASP A 169 24.03 5.13 -6.37
CA ASP A 169 24.79 4.18 -5.58
C ASP A 169 24.72 2.78 -6.19
N PRO A 170 25.77 2.33 -6.90
CA PRO A 170 25.72 1.10 -7.67
C PRO A 170 25.66 -0.15 -6.79
N ALA A 171 25.78 0.00 -5.47
CA ALA A 171 25.75 -1.10 -4.54
C ALA A 171 24.35 -1.65 -4.30
N ALA A 172 23.27 -0.89 -4.51
CA ALA A 172 21.91 -1.35 -4.24
C ALA A 172 20.85 -0.59 -5.05
N SER A 173 19.71 -1.22 -5.32
CA SER A 173 18.61 -0.60 -6.10
C SER A 173 17.20 -0.78 -5.55
N ILE A 174 17.02 -1.54 -4.46
CA ILE A 174 15.69 -1.87 -3.91
C ILE A 174 15.55 -1.34 -2.48
N ASP A 175 14.45 -0.63 -2.27
CA ASP A 175 13.93 -0.12 -1.00
C ASP A 175 12.42 -0.38 -0.99
N SER A 176 11.97 -1.37 -0.22
CA SER A 176 10.59 -1.87 -0.25
C SER A 176 9.61 -0.99 0.53
N ASP A 177 10.08 -0.22 1.51
CA ASP A 177 9.24 0.61 2.38
C ASP A 177 9.56 2.11 2.33
N ASP A 178 10.47 2.51 1.44
CA ASP A 178 10.86 3.88 1.13
C ASP A 178 11.47 4.62 2.33
N ASP A 179 12.24 3.91 3.16
CA ASP A 179 12.88 4.47 4.36
C ASP A 179 14.30 5.03 4.10
N GLY A 180 14.85 4.77 2.91
CA GLY A 180 16.18 5.21 2.49
C GLY A 180 17.30 4.21 2.80
N HIS A 181 16.97 2.98 3.19
CA HIS A 181 17.91 1.89 3.42
C HIS A 181 17.65 0.73 2.46
N PRO A 182 18.68 0.17 1.79
CA PRO A 182 18.45 -0.89 0.82
C PRO A 182 18.11 -2.23 1.46
N ASP A 183 17.12 -2.94 0.89
CA ASP A 183 16.70 -4.29 1.28
C ASP A 183 17.85 -5.32 1.13
N PHE A 184 18.64 -5.19 0.05
CA PHE A 184 19.78 -6.04 -0.26
C PHE A 184 20.81 -5.32 -1.13
N TRP A 185 22.06 -5.77 -1.03
CA TRP A 185 23.11 -5.34 -1.98
C TRP A 185 22.91 -6.02 -3.33
N ASN A 186 23.17 -5.27 -4.40
CA ASN A 186 23.27 -5.77 -5.76
C ASN A 186 24.25 -6.94 -5.86
N LYS A 187 24.07 -7.78 -6.88
CA LYS A 187 24.79 -9.04 -6.99
C LYS A 187 26.31 -8.81 -7.05
N GLY A 188 27.01 -9.29 -6.01
CA GLY A 188 28.47 -9.19 -5.93
C GLY A 188 28.96 -7.90 -5.26
N MET A 189 28.05 -7.01 -4.90
CA MET A 189 28.31 -5.82 -4.10
C MET A 189 28.16 -6.12 -2.62
N ASN A 190 28.74 -5.23 -1.80
CA ASN A 190 28.60 -5.22 -0.36
C ASN A 190 28.71 -3.77 0.15
N GLN A 191 28.60 -3.57 1.46
CA GLN A 191 28.62 -2.24 2.06
C GLN A 191 29.85 -1.38 1.69
N THR A 192 31.02 -1.97 1.47
CA THR A 192 32.21 -1.19 1.10
C THR A 192 32.17 -0.65 -0.33
N ASP A 193 31.28 -1.19 -1.16
CA ASP A 193 31.12 -0.80 -2.55
C ASP A 193 30.14 0.38 -2.69
N SER A 194 29.38 0.70 -1.63
CA SER A 194 28.47 1.84 -1.60
C SER A 194 29.22 3.16 -1.71
N THR A 195 28.83 3.98 -2.69
CA THR A 195 29.42 5.29 -2.95
C THR A 195 28.83 6.38 -2.06
N THR A 196 27.61 6.16 -1.54
CA THR A 196 26.87 7.10 -0.70
C THR A 196 26.87 6.74 0.79
N ASN A 197 27.52 5.62 1.17
CA ASN A 197 27.59 5.06 2.52
C ASN A 197 26.24 4.51 3.02
N LEU A 198 25.49 3.83 2.15
CA LEU A 198 24.28 3.11 2.51
C LEU A 198 24.55 2.06 3.58
N THR A 199 23.52 1.79 4.37
CA THR A 199 23.49 0.69 5.35
C THR A 199 22.30 -0.18 5.05
N LEU A 200 22.53 -1.49 4.99
CA LEU A 200 21.50 -2.47 4.66
C LEU A 200 20.35 -2.44 5.68
N ASP A 201 19.13 -2.49 5.17
CA ASP A 201 17.93 -2.61 5.97
C ASP A 201 17.75 -4.05 6.50
N VAL A 202 17.61 -4.17 7.83
CA VAL A 202 17.32 -5.43 8.52
C VAL A 202 15.81 -5.73 8.59
N PHE A 203 14.94 -4.72 8.43
CA PHE A 203 13.48 -4.85 8.40
C PHE A 203 12.85 -4.21 7.13
N PRO A 204 12.99 -4.85 5.94
CA PRO A 204 12.53 -4.37 4.61
C PRO A 204 11.05 -4.04 4.38
N LYS A 205 10.25 -3.93 5.44
CA LYS A 205 8.79 -3.69 5.40
C LYS A 205 8.32 -2.77 6.52
N ASP A 206 9.22 -2.33 7.37
CA ASP A 206 8.94 -1.42 8.47
C ASP A 206 9.76 -0.14 8.28
N PRO A 207 9.18 0.91 7.68
CA PRO A 207 9.92 2.13 7.36
C PRO A 207 10.33 2.95 8.60
N SER A 208 10.04 2.44 9.79
CA SER A 208 10.47 3.02 11.05
C SER A 208 11.65 2.29 11.69
N GLU A 209 12.12 1.18 11.11
CA GLU A 209 13.17 0.33 11.67
C GLU A 209 14.11 -0.21 10.58
N TRP A 210 15.37 0.23 10.53
CA TRP A 210 16.32 -0.25 9.52
C TRP A 210 17.52 -1.03 10.07
N SER A 211 17.72 -1.01 11.39
CA SER A 211 18.92 -1.54 12.05
C SER A 211 18.55 -2.38 13.27
N ASP A 212 19.30 -3.46 13.50
CA ASP A 212 19.20 -4.32 14.68
C ASP A 212 20.62 -4.62 15.18
N SER A 213 21.10 -3.77 16.07
CA SER A 213 22.50 -3.70 16.47
C SER A 213 22.92 -4.90 17.33
N ASP A 214 22.01 -5.52 18.07
CA ASP A 214 22.29 -6.69 18.90
C ASP A 214 21.66 -8.01 18.42
N ARG A 215 20.82 -7.93 17.38
CA ARG A 215 20.22 -9.06 16.67
C ARG A 215 19.19 -9.80 17.50
N ASP A 216 18.44 -9.08 18.33
CA ASP A 216 17.35 -9.67 19.11
C ASP A 216 16.00 -9.69 18.37
N GLY A 217 15.96 -9.08 17.18
CA GLY A 217 14.79 -9.04 16.30
C GLY A 217 13.86 -7.85 16.55
N VAL A 218 14.28 -6.89 17.38
CA VAL A 218 13.62 -5.59 17.55
C VAL A 218 14.53 -4.51 16.94
N GLY A 219 13.97 -3.62 16.13
CA GLY A 219 14.76 -2.56 15.51
C GLY A 219 15.24 -1.53 16.53
N ASP A 220 16.41 -0.95 16.27
CA ASP A 220 17.14 -0.02 17.15
C ASP A 220 16.31 1.22 17.54
N ASN A 221 15.30 1.62 16.75
CA ASN A 221 14.47 2.78 17.08
C ASN A 221 13.37 2.45 18.11
N SER A 222 12.86 1.21 18.07
CA SER A 222 11.91 0.67 19.04
C SER A 222 12.59 0.04 20.25
N ASP A 223 13.85 -0.35 20.12
CA ASP A 223 14.62 -0.97 21.18
C ASP A 223 15.14 0.07 22.19
N VAL A 224 14.80 -0.12 23.46
CA VAL A 224 15.29 0.72 24.56
C VAL A 224 16.74 0.41 24.94
N PHE A 225 17.26 -0.77 24.62
CA PHE A 225 18.66 -1.15 24.77
C PHE A 225 19.25 -1.79 23.49
N PRO A 226 19.46 -1.00 22.41
CA PRO A 226 19.90 -1.48 21.07
C PRO A 226 21.20 -2.30 20.99
N HIS A 227 21.91 -2.50 22.10
CA HIS A 227 23.20 -3.19 22.14
C HIS A 227 23.21 -4.33 23.16
N ASN A 228 22.04 -4.74 23.65
CA ASN A 228 21.89 -5.77 24.65
C ASN A 228 20.82 -6.79 24.24
N PRO A 229 21.23 -7.93 23.64
CA PRO A 229 20.32 -8.86 22.97
C PRO A 229 19.37 -9.61 23.92
N ASP A 230 19.55 -9.45 25.22
CA ASP A 230 18.70 -10.03 26.25
C ASP A 230 17.58 -9.08 26.70
N ARG A 231 17.55 -7.82 26.23
CA ARG A 231 16.67 -6.77 26.75
C ARG A 231 16.29 -5.73 25.69
N TRP A 232 15.12 -5.86 25.10
CA TRP A 232 14.58 -4.87 24.15
C TRP A 232 13.65 -3.81 24.78
N ARG A 233 13.24 -3.99 26.05
CA ARG A 233 12.33 -3.08 26.78
C ARG A 233 12.83 -2.80 28.19
N ASP A 234 12.63 -1.58 28.67
CA ASP A 234 12.93 -1.24 30.06
C ASP A 234 11.81 -1.71 31.01
N PRO A 235 12.03 -2.75 31.84
CA PRO A 235 11.05 -3.19 32.82
C PRO A 235 10.79 -2.15 33.93
N SER A 236 11.58 -1.06 33.99
CA SER A 236 11.40 0.05 34.91
C SER A 236 10.56 1.20 34.33
N VAL A 237 10.35 1.22 33.01
CA VAL A 237 9.41 2.13 32.32
C VAL A 237 8.18 1.31 31.93
N LEU A 238 7.22 1.27 32.85
CA LEU A 238 5.90 0.69 32.55
C LEU A 238 5.17 1.60 31.56
N PRO A 239 4.52 1.05 30.52
CA PRO A 239 3.68 1.85 29.64
C PRO A 239 2.52 2.39 30.47
N THR A 240 2.55 3.69 30.78
CA THR A 240 1.52 4.34 31.59
C THR A 240 0.21 4.55 30.84
N GLU A 241 0.14 4.30 29.53
CA GLU A 241 -1.12 4.36 28.79
C GLU A 241 -0.90 3.73 27.41
N ILE A 242 -1.68 2.70 27.06
CA ILE A 242 -1.96 2.43 25.65
C ILE A 242 -3.12 3.35 25.29
N ILE A 243 -2.83 4.56 24.80
CA ILE A 243 -3.81 5.32 24.04
C ILE A 243 -3.92 4.63 22.69
N LEU A 244 -4.91 3.75 22.56
CA LEU A 244 -5.33 3.31 21.24
C LEU A 244 -6.01 4.49 20.57
N ASP A 245 -5.44 4.97 19.46
CA ASP A 245 -5.95 6.09 18.66
C ASP A 245 -7.24 5.73 17.88
N ARG A 246 -8.07 4.84 18.44
CA ARG A 246 -9.33 4.36 17.85
C ARG A 246 -10.39 4.09 18.90
N THR A 247 -11.65 4.32 18.50
CA THR A 247 -12.83 3.88 19.23
C THR A 247 -12.80 2.35 19.39
N ILE A 248 -12.77 1.87 20.64
CA ILE A 248 -12.87 0.45 20.98
C ILE A 248 -14.32 0.00 20.77
N GLN A 249 -14.55 -1.11 20.09
CA GLN A 249 -15.87 -1.70 19.89
C GLN A 249 -16.08 -2.86 20.88
N LEU A 250 -17.34 -3.19 21.21
CA LEU A 250 -17.63 -4.37 22.07
C LEU A 250 -17.10 -5.69 21.47
N SER A 251 -16.93 -5.75 20.15
CA SER A 251 -16.30 -6.87 19.44
C SER A 251 -14.82 -7.05 19.76
N ASP A 252 -14.15 -6.03 20.31
CA ASP A 252 -12.74 -6.10 20.71
C ASP A 252 -12.56 -6.86 22.05
N ILE A 253 -13.67 -7.17 22.75
CA ILE A 253 -13.71 -8.00 23.94
C ILE A 253 -13.96 -9.45 23.49
N SER A 254 -12.93 -10.28 23.58
CA SER A 254 -12.95 -11.64 23.05
C SER A 254 -13.68 -12.63 23.96
N ASN A 255 -13.41 -12.60 25.28
CA ASN A 255 -13.96 -13.50 26.30
C ASN A 255 -14.02 -12.79 27.67
N GLY A 256 -14.66 -11.61 27.74
CA GLY A 256 -14.81 -10.87 29.00
C GLY A 256 -15.35 -11.75 30.11
N ARG A 257 -14.58 -11.92 31.20
CA ARG A 257 -14.88 -12.91 32.27
C ARG A 257 -15.66 -12.30 33.43
N ASP A 258 -15.39 -11.05 33.77
CA ASP A 258 -15.91 -10.42 34.98
C ASP A 258 -15.93 -8.88 34.84
N ILE A 259 -16.82 -8.22 35.60
CA ILE A 259 -17.05 -6.76 35.56
C ILE A 259 -17.19 -6.20 36.97
N THR A 260 -16.59 -5.03 37.22
CA THR A 260 -16.78 -4.26 38.47
C THR A 260 -17.09 -2.79 38.17
N TYR A 261 -17.65 -2.08 39.15
CA TYR A 261 -18.03 -0.66 39.05
C TYR A 261 -17.47 0.13 40.25
N ASP A 262 -16.90 1.31 40.00
CA ASP A 262 -16.34 2.18 41.05
C ASP A 262 -17.24 3.38 41.44
N GLY A 263 -18.42 3.51 40.81
CA GLY A 263 -19.28 4.69 40.97
C GLY A 263 -19.21 5.69 39.82
N THR A 264 -18.19 5.62 38.98
CA THR A 264 -17.99 6.49 37.80
C THR A 264 -17.72 5.69 36.53
N TYR A 265 -16.99 4.58 36.65
CA TYR A 265 -16.52 3.73 35.57
C TYR A 265 -16.84 2.25 35.79
N TYR A 266 -17.15 1.55 34.70
CA TYR A 266 -17.14 0.10 34.62
C TYR A 266 -15.76 -0.40 34.21
N TYR A 267 -15.34 -1.52 34.81
CA TYR A 267 -14.09 -2.20 34.50
C TYR A 267 -14.37 -3.63 34.08
N ILE A 268 -13.90 -4.03 32.90
CA ILE A 268 -14.06 -5.40 32.38
C ILE A 268 -12.70 -6.04 32.24
N ILE A 269 -12.52 -7.25 32.79
CA ILE A 269 -11.36 -8.09 32.47
C ILE A 269 -11.65 -8.97 31.26
N ASP A 270 -10.79 -8.90 30.25
CA ASP A 270 -10.78 -9.82 29.11
C ASP A 270 -9.50 -10.66 29.09
N TYR A 271 -9.64 -11.89 28.61
CA TYR A 271 -8.54 -12.79 28.35
C TYR A 271 -8.57 -13.23 26.89
N ASN A 272 -7.56 -12.81 26.14
CA ASN A 272 -7.34 -13.31 24.80
C ASN A 272 -6.50 -14.60 24.84
N VAL A 273 -7.14 -15.71 24.51
CA VAL A 273 -6.58 -17.06 24.53
C VAL A 273 -5.45 -17.25 23.52
N SER A 274 -5.46 -16.56 22.37
CA SER A 274 -4.48 -16.80 21.30
C SER A 274 -3.10 -16.21 21.61
N ASN A 275 -3.07 -15.12 22.37
CA ASN A 275 -1.84 -14.35 22.62
C ASN A 275 -1.48 -14.25 24.12
N GLY A 276 -2.26 -14.90 25.00
CA GLY A 276 -2.05 -14.86 26.45
C GLY A 276 -2.34 -13.51 27.09
N ILE A 277 -3.09 -12.63 26.42
CA ILE A 277 -3.23 -11.23 26.82
C ILE A 277 -4.39 -11.02 27.78
N GLY A 278 -4.09 -10.66 29.03
CA GLY A 278 -5.05 -10.15 30.01
C GLY A 278 -5.19 -8.62 29.90
N ARG A 279 -6.39 -8.13 29.60
CA ARG A 279 -6.68 -6.70 29.44
C ARG A 279 -7.75 -6.24 30.42
N VAL A 280 -7.64 -5.02 30.95
CA VAL A 280 -8.77 -4.33 31.59
C VAL A 280 -9.22 -3.18 30.71
N PHE A 281 -10.51 -3.14 30.45
CA PHE A 281 -11.18 -2.05 29.78
C PHE A 281 -11.92 -1.19 30.79
N ARG A 282 -11.70 0.13 30.76
CA ARG A 282 -12.42 1.12 31.58
C ARG A 282 -13.46 1.86 30.72
N PHE A 283 -14.73 1.87 31.13
CA PHE A 283 -15.84 2.57 30.47
C PHE A 283 -16.52 3.56 31.40
N TYR A 284 -17.09 4.64 30.91
CA TYR A 284 -17.95 5.49 31.73
C TYR A 284 -19.25 4.79 32.15
N SER A 285 -19.84 5.23 33.26
CA SER A 285 -21.12 4.73 33.79
C SER A 285 -22.31 4.86 32.83
N ASP A 286 -22.23 5.75 31.85
CA ASP A 286 -23.23 5.93 30.78
C ASP A 286 -22.93 5.08 29.52
N PHE A 287 -21.93 4.19 29.59
CA PHE A 287 -21.43 3.35 28.51
C PHE A 287 -20.93 4.13 27.28
N SER A 288 -20.57 5.42 27.44
CA SER A 288 -19.92 6.20 26.38
C SER A 288 -18.46 5.76 26.14
N PHE A 289 -18.04 5.79 24.87
CA PHE A 289 -16.76 5.23 24.42
C PHE A 289 -15.61 6.25 24.50
N THR A 290 -14.91 6.23 25.63
CA THR A 290 -13.49 6.61 25.72
C THR A 290 -12.82 5.61 26.65
N GLY A 291 -12.18 4.59 26.08
CA GLY A 291 -11.63 3.47 26.84
C GLY A 291 -10.14 3.60 27.05
N VAL A 292 -9.68 3.35 28.28
CA VAL A 292 -8.26 3.05 28.56
C VAL A 292 -8.12 1.53 28.60
N VAL A 293 -7.11 1.01 27.90
CA VAL A 293 -6.75 -0.42 27.95
C VAL A 293 -5.48 -0.55 28.75
N TRP A 294 -5.57 -1.27 29.87
CA TRP A 294 -4.38 -1.70 30.61
C TRP A 294 -4.02 -3.12 30.22
N ASN A 295 -2.75 -3.32 29.89
CA ASN A 295 -2.21 -4.63 29.60
C ASN A 295 -1.41 -5.15 30.80
N PHE A 296 -1.85 -6.27 31.39
CA PHE A 296 -1.20 -6.89 32.55
C PHE A 296 -0.49 -8.20 32.19
N THR A 297 -0.28 -8.49 30.90
CA THR A 297 0.35 -9.72 30.40
C THR A 297 1.64 -10.11 31.10
N GLN A 298 2.47 -9.12 31.42
CA GLN A 298 3.75 -9.34 32.08
C GLN A 298 3.62 -9.82 33.55
N TYR A 299 2.42 -9.74 34.13
CA TYR A 299 2.18 -10.07 35.53
C TYR A 299 1.18 -11.22 35.71
N ILE A 300 0.11 -11.24 34.92
CA ILE A 300 -1.07 -12.08 35.16
C ILE A 300 -1.39 -12.92 33.93
N GLU A 301 -1.44 -14.23 34.13
CA GLU A 301 -2.06 -15.18 33.22
C GLU A 301 -3.43 -15.63 33.74
N TYR A 302 -4.36 -15.93 32.84
CA TYR A 302 -5.68 -16.47 33.19
C TYR A 302 -6.42 -15.66 34.29
N PRO A 303 -6.72 -14.37 34.07
CA PRO A 303 -7.48 -13.59 35.04
C PRO A 303 -8.88 -14.23 35.22
N THR A 304 -9.29 -14.38 36.48
CA THR A 304 -10.52 -15.08 36.89
C THR A 304 -11.51 -14.19 37.61
N GLY A 305 -11.09 -13.01 38.10
CA GLY A 305 -11.99 -12.04 38.69
C GLY A 305 -11.34 -10.66 38.87
N ILE A 306 -12.18 -9.62 38.95
CA ILE A 306 -11.77 -8.23 39.18
C ILE A 306 -12.67 -7.54 40.21
N THR A 307 -12.09 -6.74 41.09
CA THR A 307 -12.84 -5.81 41.94
C THR A 307 -12.10 -4.49 42.12
N TYR A 308 -12.83 -3.44 42.49
CA TYR A 308 -12.28 -2.12 42.82
C TYR A 308 -12.44 -1.82 44.31
N TYR A 309 -11.39 -1.34 44.98
CA TYR A 309 -11.44 -0.85 46.37
C TYR A 309 -10.39 0.25 46.62
N ASP A 310 -10.78 1.31 47.36
CA ASP A 310 -9.89 2.38 47.83
C ASP A 310 -8.91 2.92 46.78
N ASN A 311 -9.41 3.25 45.59
CA ASN A 311 -8.58 3.71 44.46
C ASN A 311 -7.54 2.69 43.96
N HIS A 312 -7.84 1.40 44.11
CA HIS A 312 -7.05 0.29 43.59
C HIS A 312 -7.93 -0.74 42.90
N ILE A 313 -7.33 -1.45 41.95
CA ILE A 313 -7.94 -2.56 41.23
C ILE A 313 -7.28 -3.83 41.69
N TYR A 314 -8.10 -4.82 42.01
CA TYR A 314 -7.68 -6.12 42.48
C TYR A 314 -8.08 -7.16 41.46
N ILE A 315 -7.10 -7.93 40.99
CA ILE A 315 -7.30 -8.97 39.99
C ILE A 315 -6.81 -10.29 40.58
N ILE A 316 -7.56 -11.36 40.32
CA ILE A 316 -7.08 -12.72 40.59
C ILE A 316 -6.66 -13.37 39.28
N GLY A 317 -5.49 -13.98 39.27
CA GLY A 317 -5.04 -14.83 38.18
C GLY A 317 -3.87 -15.69 38.60
N ARG A 318 -3.15 -16.23 37.63
CA ARG A 318 -1.86 -16.89 37.84
C ARG A 318 -0.75 -15.89 37.61
N LYS A 319 0.31 -15.97 38.40
CA LYS A 319 1.51 -15.17 38.17
C LYS A 319 2.37 -15.85 37.12
N HIS A 320 2.89 -15.09 36.17
CA HIS A 320 3.77 -15.61 35.12
C HIS A 320 4.93 -16.41 35.75
N GLU A 321 5.28 -17.56 35.17
CA GLU A 321 6.31 -18.50 35.65
C GLU A 321 6.13 -19.10 37.06
N GLU A 322 5.05 -18.77 37.76
CA GLU A 322 4.75 -19.32 39.09
C GLU A 322 3.49 -20.19 39.05
N ALA A 323 3.60 -21.41 39.60
CA ALA A 323 2.45 -22.27 39.75
C ALA A 323 1.55 -21.78 40.89
N GLY A 324 0.31 -21.42 40.58
CA GLY A 324 -0.69 -21.10 41.60
C GLY A 324 -1.54 -19.87 41.30
N SER A 325 -2.55 -19.64 42.14
CA SER A 325 -3.39 -18.44 42.11
C SER A 325 -2.80 -17.34 42.98
N HIS A 326 -2.85 -16.10 42.49
CA HIS A 326 -2.36 -14.90 43.13
C HIS A 326 -3.44 -13.81 43.13
N ILE A 327 -3.42 -12.96 44.16
CA ILE A 327 -4.12 -11.66 44.13
C ILE A 327 -3.10 -10.60 43.74
N PHE A 328 -3.49 -9.71 42.85
CA PHE A 328 -2.70 -8.56 42.41
C PHE A 328 -3.43 -7.28 42.77
N LYS A 329 -2.75 -6.32 43.39
CA LYS A 329 -3.24 -4.97 43.71
C LYS A 329 -2.56 -3.97 42.79
N PHE A 330 -3.35 -3.26 42.00
CA PHE A 330 -2.90 -2.21 41.09
C PHE A 330 -3.41 -0.85 41.55
N SER A 331 -2.61 0.19 41.39
CA SER A 331 -3.08 1.58 41.45
C SER A 331 -3.90 1.94 40.20
N MET A 332 -4.67 3.03 40.26
CA MET A 332 -5.52 3.48 39.14
C MET A 332 -4.77 3.87 37.85
N ASP A 333 -3.45 4.05 37.91
CA ASP A 333 -2.57 4.26 36.75
C ASP A 333 -2.06 2.94 36.16
N GLY A 334 -2.53 1.78 36.64
CA GLY A 334 -2.19 0.46 36.13
C GLY A 334 -0.89 -0.13 36.69
N LYS A 335 -0.22 0.54 37.62
CA LYS A 335 1.01 0.04 38.24
C LYS A 335 0.72 -1.04 39.29
N LEU A 336 1.45 -2.16 39.22
CA LEU A 336 1.38 -3.22 40.23
C LEU A 336 2.04 -2.74 41.53
N GLU A 337 1.28 -2.75 42.64
CA GLU A 337 1.78 -2.35 43.96
C GLU A 337 2.11 -3.55 44.84
N LEU A 338 1.27 -4.59 44.80
CA LEU A 338 1.41 -5.75 45.68
C LEU A 338 0.86 -7.00 44.99
N SER A 339 1.48 -8.15 45.26
CA SER A 339 0.91 -9.46 44.90
C SER A 339 1.11 -10.45 46.04
N SER A 340 0.17 -11.37 46.19
CA SER A 340 0.18 -12.40 47.25
C SER A 340 -0.23 -13.75 46.68
N ASN A 341 0.56 -14.79 46.97
CA ASN A 341 0.23 -16.17 46.59
C ASN A 341 -0.88 -16.70 47.49
N ILE A 342 -2.01 -17.04 46.91
CA ILE A 342 -3.20 -17.52 47.61
C ILE A 342 -3.44 -19.02 47.46
N SER A 343 -2.60 -19.71 46.68
CA SER A 343 -2.65 -21.16 46.45
C SER A 343 -2.62 -22.02 47.71
N PRO A 344 -1.97 -21.62 48.83
CA PRO A 344 -2.06 -22.38 50.08
C PRO A 344 -3.49 -22.47 50.64
N TYR A 345 -4.35 -21.53 50.27
CA TYR A 345 -5.72 -21.41 50.78
C TYR A 345 -6.76 -21.79 49.73
N ILE A 346 -6.51 -21.44 48.47
CA ILE A 346 -7.47 -21.50 47.38
C ILE A 346 -6.97 -22.45 46.30
N SER A 347 -7.79 -23.45 45.97
CA SER A 347 -7.50 -24.39 44.89
C SER A 347 -7.98 -23.90 43.53
N TYR A 348 -9.11 -23.18 43.48
CA TYR A 348 -9.63 -22.62 42.24
C TYR A 348 -10.47 -21.36 42.52
N ALA A 349 -9.82 -20.20 42.40
CA ALA A 349 -10.47 -18.90 42.56
C ALA A 349 -11.42 -18.61 41.40
N ARG A 350 -12.66 -18.21 41.72
CA ARG A 350 -13.70 -17.98 40.70
C ARG A 350 -14.19 -16.54 40.59
N ALA A 351 -14.09 -15.80 41.68
CA ALA A 351 -14.59 -14.43 41.77
C ALA A 351 -13.89 -13.72 42.94
N ILE A 352 -13.80 -12.40 42.84
CA ILE A 352 -13.36 -11.51 43.91
C ILE A 352 -14.40 -10.43 44.12
N THR A 353 -14.71 -10.14 45.39
CA THR A 353 -15.58 -9.03 45.76
C THR A 353 -15.03 -8.33 46.99
N ARG A 354 -15.59 -7.17 47.35
CA ARG A 354 -15.09 -6.33 48.43
C ARG A 354 -16.17 -5.98 49.45
N SER A 355 -15.75 -5.79 50.69
CA SER A 355 -16.57 -5.10 51.71
C SER A 355 -15.66 -4.53 52.78
N ASN A 356 -15.70 -3.22 52.97
CA ASN A 356 -14.77 -2.47 53.83
C ASN A 356 -13.32 -2.82 53.45
N ASP A 357 -12.42 -2.95 54.44
CA ASP A 357 -11.00 -3.25 54.25
C ASP A 357 -10.69 -4.71 53.86
N HIS A 358 -11.67 -5.44 53.32
CA HIS A 358 -11.54 -6.87 53.06
C HIS A 358 -11.88 -7.24 51.62
N LEU A 359 -11.07 -8.15 51.07
CA LEU A 359 -11.32 -8.86 49.82
C LEU A 359 -11.84 -10.25 50.13
N TYR A 360 -12.84 -10.69 49.36
CA TYR A 360 -13.50 -11.97 49.52
C TYR A 360 -13.37 -12.76 48.24
N ILE A 361 -12.79 -13.96 48.36
CA ILE A 361 -12.49 -14.79 47.21
C ILE A 361 -13.18 -16.13 47.34
N CYS A 362 -13.96 -16.49 46.33
CA CYS A 362 -14.64 -17.78 46.30
C CYS A 362 -13.70 -18.87 45.75
N ASP A 363 -13.52 -19.94 46.52
CA ASP A 363 -12.97 -21.22 46.04
C ASP A 363 -14.13 -22.15 45.68
N SER A 364 -14.08 -22.73 44.48
CA SER A 364 -15.19 -23.51 43.92
C SER A 364 -14.84 -24.95 43.52
N LYS A 365 -13.72 -25.50 44.00
CA LYS A 365 -13.39 -26.91 43.74
C LYS A 365 -14.48 -27.85 44.29
N SER A 366 -14.90 -28.80 43.46
CA SER A 366 -15.97 -29.76 43.72
C SER A 366 -15.88 -30.39 45.11
N GLY A 367 -16.83 -30.05 46.00
CA GLY A 367 -17.02 -30.70 47.31
C GLY A 367 -16.61 -29.89 48.55
N LYS A 368 -15.92 -28.76 48.43
CA LYS A 368 -15.61 -27.85 49.56
C LYS A 368 -15.61 -26.39 49.08
N LYS A 369 -16.81 -25.81 48.95
CA LYS A 369 -16.96 -24.39 48.60
C LYS A 369 -16.65 -23.54 49.83
N SER A 370 -15.74 -22.58 49.71
CA SER A 370 -15.35 -21.67 50.79
C SER A 370 -15.13 -20.26 50.28
N ILE A 371 -15.30 -19.29 51.17
CA ILE A 371 -14.94 -17.89 50.94
C ILE A 371 -13.73 -17.58 51.79
N HIS A 372 -12.66 -17.13 51.16
CA HIS A 372 -11.44 -16.73 51.85
C HIS A 372 -11.43 -15.21 51.97
N VAL A 373 -11.19 -14.73 53.19
CA VAL A 373 -11.13 -13.31 53.52
C VAL A 373 -9.68 -12.88 53.56
N PHE A 374 -9.36 -11.81 52.84
CA PHE A 374 -8.04 -11.20 52.84
C PHE A 374 -8.13 -9.74 53.25
N ASP A 375 -7.10 -9.26 53.94
CA ASP A 375 -6.92 -7.84 54.20
C ASP A 375 -6.61 -7.13 52.87
N ALA A 376 -7.37 -6.10 52.51
CA ALA A 376 -7.22 -5.43 51.22
C ALA A 376 -5.94 -4.60 51.11
N SER A 377 -5.35 -4.19 52.25
CA SER A 377 -4.14 -3.36 52.28
C SER A 377 -2.87 -4.19 52.20
N THR A 378 -2.86 -5.36 52.85
CA THR A 378 -1.68 -6.24 52.98
C THR A 378 -1.78 -7.52 52.17
N LEU A 379 -2.94 -7.84 51.60
CA LEU A 379 -3.24 -9.12 50.92
C LEU A 379 -2.95 -10.36 51.78
N THR A 380 -3.04 -10.21 53.10
CA THR A 380 -2.85 -11.31 54.05
C THR A 380 -4.16 -12.05 54.27
N HIS A 381 -4.10 -13.38 54.37
CA HIS A 381 -5.27 -14.21 54.67
C HIS A 381 -5.70 -14.00 56.12
N ILE A 382 -6.98 -13.77 56.34
CA ILE A 382 -7.57 -13.49 57.67
C ILE A 382 -8.43 -14.66 58.13
N ASP A 383 -9.36 -15.12 57.28
CA ASP A 383 -10.37 -16.09 57.69
C ASP A 383 -10.89 -16.92 56.49
N THR A 384 -11.58 -18.03 56.79
CA THR A 384 -12.23 -18.89 55.81
C THR A 384 -13.65 -19.21 56.24
N ILE A 385 -14.62 -18.86 55.41
CA ILE A 385 -16.05 -19.12 55.62
C ILE A 385 -16.45 -20.35 54.80
N ASP A 386 -16.92 -21.40 55.46
CA ASP A 386 -17.42 -22.60 54.80
C ASP A 386 -18.84 -22.36 54.24
N ILE A 387 -18.98 -22.53 52.92
CA ILE A 387 -20.25 -22.42 52.20
C ILE A 387 -20.62 -23.71 51.46
N SER A 388 -19.99 -24.84 51.80
CA SER A 388 -20.18 -26.14 51.17
C SER A 388 -21.63 -26.63 51.13
N HIS A 389 -22.48 -26.12 52.02
CA HIS A 389 -23.91 -26.46 52.11
C HIS A 389 -24.80 -25.68 51.12
N TYR A 390 -24.25 -24.67 50.44
CA TYR A 390 -24.99 -23.82 49.50
C TYR A 390 -24.66 -24.19 48.05
N PRO A 391 -25.66 -24.20 47.14
CA PRO A 391 -25.49 -24.74 45.79
C PRO A 391 -24.68 -23.85 44.82
N SER A 392 -24.29 -22.65 45.22
CA SER A 392 -23.98 -21.50 44.35
C SER A 392 -22.54 -21.34 43.84
N ASP A 393 -22.39 -20.67 42.69
CA ASP A 393 -21.13 -20.48 41.95
C ASP A 393 -20.67 -19.01 41.84
N ILE A 394 -21.54 -18.02 42.15
CA ILE A 394 -21.19 -16.58 42.12
C ILE A 394 -21.60 -15.92 43.44
N ILE A 395 -20.73 -15.06 43.96
CA ILE A 395 -20.89 -14.32 45.22
C ILE A 395 -20.79 -12.83 44.93
N VAL A 396 -21.82 -12.07 45.27
CA VAL A 396 -21.77 -10.59 45.26
C VAL A 396 -21.85 -10.12 46.71
N CYS A 397 -20.87 -9.33 47.15
CA CYS A 397 -20.91 -8.66 48.45
C CYS A 397 -21.07 -7.16 48.25
N GLU A 398 -22.11 -6.58 48.84
CA GLU A 398 -22.31 -5.14 48.87
C GLU A 398 -22.69 -4.74 50.30
N GLU A 399 -21.90 -3.85 50.90
CA GLU A 399 -22.12 -3.31 52.25
C GLU A 399 -22.32 -4.37 53.35
N GLY A 400 -21.55 -5.46 53.31
CA GLY A 400 -21.63 -6.55 54.29
C GLY A 400 -22.81 -7.51 54.11
N ASN A 401 -23.62 -7.33 53.06
CA ASN A 401 -24.63 -8.30 52.64
C ASN A 401 -24.05 -9.25 51.59
N TRP A 402 -24.41 -10.53 51.68
CA TRP A 402 -23.91 -11.57 50.78
C TRP A 402 -25.03 -12.10 49.91
N TYR A 403 -24.81 -12.13 48.60
CA TYR A 403 -25.72 -12.68 47.62
C TYR A 403 -25.08 -13.88 46.94
N LEU A 404 -25.65 -15.07 47.14
CA LEU A 404 -25.25 -16.31 46.49
C LEU A 404 -26.14 -16.54 45.25
N ILE A 405 -25.52 -16.80 44.11
CA ILE A 405 -26.18 -17.09 42.83
C ILE A 405 -25.85 -18.52 42.38
N ASN A 406 -26.87 -19.31 42.07
CA ASN A 406 -26.74 -20.71 41.66
C ASN A 406 -26.74 -20.86 40.12
N ASP A 407 -25.68 -21.48 39.56
CA ASP A 407 -25.52 -21.78 38.12
C ASP A 407 -25.92 -23.24 37.79
N HIS A 408 -26.21 -24.08 38.79
CA HIS A 408 -26.49 -25.50 38.55
C HIS A 408 -27.77 -25.97 39.24
N SER A 409 -28.91 -25.90 38.53
CA SER A 409 -30.02 -26.84 38.72
C SER A 409 -30.94 -26.93 37.50
N ILE A 410 -30.70 -27.90 36.62
CA ILE A 410 -31.61 -28.70 35.73
C ILE A 410 -32.64 -27.97 34.83
N ASP A 411 -32.95 -26.69 35.04
CA ASP A 411 -33.70 -25.82 34.15
C ASP A 411 -32.96 -24.48 34.06
N VAL A 412 -32.37 -24.19 32.90
CA VAL A 412 -31.60 -22.97 32.55
C VAL A 412 -32.46 -21.69 32.53
N THR A 413 -33.56 -21.66 33.28
CA THR A 413 -34.53 -20.59 33.30
C THR A 413 -34.80 -20.07 34.71
N SER A 414 -33.87 -20.18 35.68
CA SER A 414 -34.08 -19.59 37.02
C SER A 414 -32.76 -19.30 37.76
N LEU A 415 -32.53 -18.02 38.06
CA LEU A 415 -31.58 -17.50 39.02
C LEU A 415 -32.21 -17.51 40.43
N TYR A 416 -31.48 -18.00 41.43
CA TYR A 416 -31.86 -17.90 42.84
C TYR A 416 -30.96 -16.92 43.56
N LEU A 417 -31.55 -15.93 44.24
CA LEU A 417 -30.83 -14.96 45.08
C LEU A 417 -30.98 -15.35 46.55
N HIS A 418 -29.88 -15.60 47.25
CA HIS A 418 -29.90 -15.83 48.70
C HIS A 418 -29.18 -14.70 49.44
N LYS A 419 -29.87 -14.01 50.37
CA LYS A 419 -29.24 -13.05 51.30
C LYS A 419 -28.74 -13.79 52.53
N LEU A 420 -27.46 -13.67 52.89
CA LEU A 420 -26.94 -14.17 54.17
C LEU A 420 -26.75 -13.03 55.17
N GLY A 421 -27.01 -13.30 56.45
CA GLY A 421 -26.53 -12.45 57.55
C GLY A 421 -26.18 -13.31 58.76
N ASN A 422 -25.09 -12.97 59.44
CA ASN A 422 -24.48 -13.78 60.51
C ASN A 422 -24.35 -15.26 60.13
N ASN A 423 -23.88 -15.53 58.91
CA ASN A 423 -23.65 -16.88 58.36
C ASN A 423 -24.91 -17.76 58.23
N LYS A 424 -26.11 -17.16 58.19
CA LYS A 424 -27.38 -17.87 57.96
C LYS A 424 -28.18 -17.26 56.83
N MET A 425 -28.88 -18.10 56.06
CA MET A 425 -29.78 -17.67 54.99
C MET A 425 -30.98 -16.91 55.57
N ILE A 426 -31.11 -15.66 55.14
CA ILE A 426 -32.19 -14.75 55.54
C ILE A 426 -33.41 -14.94 54.62
N TRP A 427 -33.20 -15.12 53.31
CA TRP A 427 -34.29 -15.32 52.32
C TRP A 427 -33.79 -15.83 50.96
N SER A 428 -34.70 -16.38 50.13
CA SER A 428 -34.46 -16.86 48.76
C SER A 428 -35.60 -16.54 47.78
N LYS A 429 -35.31 -16.22 46.50
CA LYS A 429 -36.31 -16.09 45.41
C LYS A 429 -35.77 -16.49 44.03
N SER A 430 -36.63 -17.12 43.23
CA SER A 430 -36.37 -17.54 41.85
C SER A 430 -36.82 -16.49 40.81
N PHE A 431 -36.00 -16.20 39.79
CA PHE A 431 -36.35 -15.32 38.65
C PHE A 431 -35.44 -15.58 37.42
N VAL A 432 -35.82 -15.19 36.20
CA VAL A 432 -35.09 -15.47 34.94
C VAL A 432 -34.55 -14.18 34.28
N PRO A 433 -33.30 -13.76 34.53
CA PRO A 433 -32.63 -12.70 33.77
C PRO A 433 -31.70 -13.24 32.67
N GLN A 434 -31.61 -12.52 31.57
CA GLN A 434 -30.53 -12.69 30.56
C GLN A 434 -29.28 -11.89 30.93
N LYS A 435 -29.42 -10.81 31.72
CA LYS A 435 -28.31 -9.99 32.26
C LYS A 435 -28.72 -9.40 33.61
N ILE A 436 -27.77 -9.29 34.54
CA ILE A 436 -28.00 -8.72 35.88
C ILE A 436 -26.97 -7.61 36.12
N GLU A 437 -27.43 -6.47 36.64
CA GLU A 437 -26.61 -5.37 37.12
C GLU A 437 -27.05 -4.96 38.53
N PHE A 438 -26.13 -4.47 39.36
CA PHE A 438 -26.39 -3.98 40.71
C PHE A 438 -26.17 -2.46 40.71
N VAL A 439 -27.19 -1.69 41.11
CA VAL A 439 -27.15 -0.22 41.10
C VAL A 439 -27.87 0.35 42.32
N ASN A 440 -27.13 1.01 43.21
CA ASN A 440 -27.63 1.83 44.32
C ASN A 440 -28.77 1.13 45.11
N ASP A 441 -28.46 0.01 45.76
CA ASP A 441 -29.41 -0.86 46.47
C ASP A 441 -30.47 -1.53 45.60
N ASN A 442 -30.27 -1.63 44.29
CA ASN A 442 -31.21 -2.33 43.41
C ASN A 442 -30.52 -3.41 42.58
N ILE A 443 -31.20 -4.53 42.43
CA ILE A 443 -30.87 -5.52 41.40
C ILE A 443 -31.68 -5.18 40.17
N ILE A 444 -30.98 -4.89 39.08
CA ILE A 444 -31.55 -4.61 37.78
C ILE A 444 -31.37 -5.87 36.91
N GLY A 445 -32.48 -6.54 36.62
CA GLY A 445 -32.50 -7.68 35.70
C GLY A 445 -33.02 -7.24 34.33
N LEU A 446 -32.30 -7.59 33.27
CA LEU A 446 -32.76 -7.40 31.89
C LEU A 446 -33.20 -8.74 31.32
N SER A 447 -34.42 -8.78 30.76
CA SER A 447 -34.91 -9.93 29.98
C SER A 447 -35.70 -9.41 28.78
N GLY A 448 -35.14 -9.56 27.58
CA GLY A 448 -35.67 -8.91 26.38
C GLY A 448 -35.69 -7.38 26.53
N ASN A 449 -36.81 -6.74 26.17
CA ASN A 449 -36.99 -5.28 26.31
C ASN A 449 -37.53 -4.85 27.69
N THR A 450 -37.55 -5.75 28.68
CA THR A 450 -38.13 -5.46 30.00
C THR A 450 -37.03 -5.30 31.04
N ILE A 451 -37.06 -4.16 31.75
CA ILE A 451 -36.19 -3.85 32.88
C ILE A 451 -36.93 -4.22 34.17
N TYR A 452 -36.35 -5.12 34.95
CA TYR A 452 -36.82 -5.48 36.29
C TYR A 452 -35.94 -4.78 37.32
N ILE A 453 -36.51 -3.86 38.09
CA ILE A 453 -35.78 -3.16 39.17
C ILE A 453 -36.30 -3.70 40.50
N TYR A 454 -35.43 -4.40 41.24
CA TYR A 454 -35.72 -4.90 42.57
C TYR A 454 -34.96 -4.09 43.61
N LYS A 455 -35.68 -3.36 44.45
CA LYS A 455 -35.10 -2.68 45.60
C LYS A 455 -34.70 -3.70 46.67
N LEU A 456 -33.43 -3.72 47.01
CA LEU A 456 -32.89 -4.49 48.12
C LEU A 456 -33.40 -3.85 49.42
N PHE A 457 -34.14 -4.63 50.22
CA PHE A 457 -34.63 -4.23 51.54
C PHE A 457 -33.76 -4.80 52.66
#